data_AF-A0A1I5EIP0-F1
#
_entry.id   AF-A0A1I5EIP0-F1
#
_cell.length_a   1.000
_cell.length_b   1.000
_cell.length_c   1.000
_cell.angle_alpha   90.00
_cell.angle_beta   90.00
_cell.angle_gamma   90.00
#
_symmetry.space_group_name_H-M   'P 1'
#
loop_
_entity.id
_entity.type
_entity.pdbx_description
1 polymer ?
#
loop_
_entity_poly.entity_id
_entity_poly.type
_entity_poly.pdbx_seq_one_letter_code
_entity_poly.pdbx_strand_id
1 'polypeptide(L)'
;MTIVNDIPRTSGAANARERVAELGLVRAEALAGPSEKATEAQHAKGKLTARERIELLLDPGSFNEVEQLRRHRATGFGLEAKKPYTDGVITGWGTVEGRTVFVYAHDFRIFGGALGEAHATKIHKIMDMAIAAGAPLVSLNDGAGARIQEGVSALAGYGGIFQRNTRASGVIPQISVMLGPCAGGAAYSPAL
;
A
#
# COMPACT_ATOMS: atom_id res chain seq x y z
N MET A 1 -21.72 -16.91 25.68
CA MET A 1 -20.82 -18.07 25.72
C MET A 1 -20.77 -18.62 24.30
N THR A 2 -19.88 -18.08 23.49
CA THR A 2 -19.85 -18.30 22.04
C THR A 2 -18.83 -19.39 21.72
N ILE A 3 -19.13 -20.24 20.75
CA ILE A 3 -18.42 -21.49 20.36
C ILE A 3 -17.04 -21.20 19.76
N VAL A 4 -16.17 -20.49 20.47
CA VAL A 4 -14.87 -19.99 19.98
C VAL A 4 -13.70 -20.52 20.80
N ASN A 5 -13.95 -21.20 21.93
CA ASN A 5 -12.90 -21.65 22.85
C ASN A 5 -12.46 -23.12 22.68
N ASP A 6 -13.10 -23.90 21.80
CA ASP A 6 -12.87 -25.36 21.70
C ASP A 6 -12.23 -25.83 20.39
N ILE A 7 -11.44 -24.99 19.72
CA ILE A 7 -10.57 -25.50 18.65
C ILE A 7 -9.28 -25.99 19.31
N PRO A 8 -9.00 -27.30 19.35
CA PRO A 8 -7.77 -27.80 19.92
C PRO A 8 -6.61 -27.28 19.08
N ARG A 9 -5.62 -26.64 19.70
CA ARG A 9 -4.34 -26.35 19.04
C ARG A 9 -3.59 -27.66 18.84
N THR A 10 -3.99 -28.44 17.84
CA THR A 10 -3.27 -29.65 17.43
C THR A 10 -1.96 -29.27 16.76
N SER A 11 -0.87 -29.76 17.31
CA SER A 11 0.51 -29.70 16.79
C SER A 11 0.71 -30.56 15.54
N GLY A 12 -0.14 -30.41 14.52
CA GLY A 12 -0.05 -31.08 13.22
C GLY A 12 -0.08 -30.05 12.10
N ALA A 13 0.56 -30.34 10.96
CA ALA A 13 0.51 -29.47 9.80
C ALA A 13 -0.95 -29.19 9.40
N ALA A 14 -1.40 -27.95 9.56
CA ALA A 14 -2.77 -27.56 9.25
C ALA A 14 -3.13 -27.99 7.82
N ASN A 15 -4.28 -28.63 7.65
CA ASN A 15 -4.70 -29.14 6.35
C ASN A 15 -5.00 -27.97 5.39
N ALA A 16 -5.09 -28.25 4.09
CA ALA A 16 -5.25 -27.20 3.08
C ALA A 16 -6.47 -26.29 3.32
N ARG A 17 -7.57 -26.81 3.87
CA ARG A 17 -8.77 -26.03 4.17
C ARG A 17 -8.54 -25.04 5.30
N GLU A 18 -7.86 -25.46 6.36
CA GLU A 18 -7.49 -24.60 7.48
C GLU A 18 -6.56 -23.46 7.04
N ARG A 19 -5.58 -23.76 6.16
CA ARG A 19 -4.69 -22.73 5.58
C ARG A 19 -5.43 -21.72 4.72
N VAL A 20 -6.42 -22.16 3.95
CA VAL A 20 -7.27 -21.25 3.16
C VAL A 20 -8.13 -20.36 4.06
N ALA A 21 -8.69 -20.91 5.14
CA ALA A 21 -9.44 -20.14 6.12
C ALA A 21 -8.54 -19.10 6.83
N GLU A 22 -7.33 -19.51 7.25
CA GLU A 22 -6.31 -18.62 7.83
C GLU A 22 -5.96 -17.47 6.88
N LEU A 23 -5.71 -17.75 5.60
CA LEU A 23 -5.46 -16.73 4.58
C LEU A 23 -6.64 -15.76 4.44
N GLY A 24 -7.87 -16.26 4.49
CA GLY A 24 -9.08 -15.44 4.45
C GLY A 24 -9.13 -14.43 5.60
N LEU A 25 -8.83 -14.88 6.82
CA LEU A 25 -8.77 -14.01 8.01
C LEU A 25 -7.67 -12.95 7.90
N VAL A 26 -6.47 -13.36 7.46
CA VAL A 26 -5.33 -12.44 7.28
C VAL A 26 -5.62 -11.38 6.21
N ARG A 27 -6.30 -11.76 5.11
CA ARG A 27 -6.74 -10.79 4.09
C ARG A 27 -7.78 -9.83 4.63
N ALA A 28 -8.76 -10.32 5.40
CA ALA A 28 -9.76 -9.46 6.03
C ALA A 28 -9.13 -8.44 6.98
N GLU A 29 -8.13 -8.85 7.78
CA GLU A 29 -7.36 -7.94 8.63
C GLU A 29 -6.63 -6.86 7.82
N ALA A 30 -5.97 -7.25 6.72
CA ALA A 30 -5.29 -6.29 5.83
C ALA A 30 -6.25 -5.33 5.10
N LEU A 31 -7.51 -5.74 4.86
CA LEU A 31 -8.56 -4.89 4.30
C LEU A 31 -9.06 -3.86 5.33
N ALA A 32 -9.29 -4.29 6.58
CA ALA A 32 -9.79 -3.43 7.66
C ALA A 32 -8.84 -2.27 7.99
N GLY A 33 -7.53 -2.45 7.79
CA GLY A 33 -6.53 -1.43 8.07
C GLY A 33 -6.11 -1.40 9.55
N PRO A 34 -5.48 -0.31 10.03
CA PRO A 34 -4.80 -0.33 11.33
C PRO A 34 -5.71 -0.25 12.56
N SER A 35 -6.90 0.38 12.45
CA SER A 35 -7.98 0.37 13.45
C SER A 35 -9.15 1.23 12.99
N GLU A 36 -10.34 0.99 13.55
CA GLU A 36 -11.52 1.85 13.36
C GLU A 36 -11.24 3.30 13.76
N LYS A 37 -10.64 3.52 14.93
CA LYS A 37 -10.24 4.85 15.40
C LYS A 37 -9.35 5.61 14.40
N ALA A 38 -8.43 4.92 13.74
CA ALA A 38 -7.57 5.54 12.72
C ALA A 38 -8.35 5.90 11.44
N THR A 39 -9.34 5.08 11.07
CA THR A 39 -10.28 5.35 9.97
C THR A 39 -11.16 6.55 10.28
N GLU A 40 -11.80 6.57 11.46
CA GLU A 40 -12.62 7.70 11.93
C GLU A 40 -11.80 9.00 11.98
N ALA A 41 -10.57 8.95 12.48
CA ALA A 41 -9.69 10.12 12.51
C ALA A 41 -9.29 10.63 11.11
N GLN A 42 -9.26 9.75 10.10
CA GLN A 42 -9.05 10.13 8.70
C GLN A 42 -10.31 10.79 8.13
N HIS A 43 -11.47 10.16 8.32
CA HIS A 43 -12.76 10.69 7.87
C HIS A 43 -13.13 12.01 8.55
N ALA A 44 -12.83 12.18 9.83
CA ALA A 44 -13.04 13.42 10.58
C ALA A 44 -12.25 14.62 10.00
N LYS A 45 -11.21 14.36 9.20
CA LYS A 45 -10.46 15.40 8.46
C LYS A 45 -11.06 15.69 7.08
N GLY A 46 -12.23 15.14 6.76
CA GLY A 46 -12.84 15.22 5.43
C GLY A 46 -12.10 14.43 4.35
N LYS A 47 -11.29 13.45 4.75
CA LYS A 47 -10.47 12.65 3.82
C LYS A 47 -10.99 11.22 3.73
N LEU A 48 -10.97 10.69 2.50
CA LEU A 48 -11.11 9.27 2.24
C LEU A 48 -9.86 8.48 2.69
N THR A 49 -10.03 7.20 2.96
CA THR A 49 -8.95 6.21 3.12
C THR A 49 -8.29 5.90 1.77
N ALA A 50 -7.12 5.26 1.79
CA ALA A 50 -6.42 4.86 0.56
C ALA A 50 -7.26 3.92 -0.34
N ARG A 51 -8.03 2.99 0.26
CA ARG A 51 -8.89 2.07 -0.50
C ARG A 51 -10.12 2.77 -1.09
N GLU A 52 -10.81 3.60 -0.31
CA GLU A 52 -11.94 4.39 -0.81
C GLU A 52 -11.54 5.29 -1.98
N ARG A 53 -10.31 5.83 -1.98
CA ARG A 53 -9.79 6.62 -3.11
C ARG A 53 -9.54 5.78 -4.36
N ILE A 54 -9.06 4.54 -4.20
CA ILE A 54 -8.87 3.60 -5.30
C ILE A 54 -10.22 3.17 -5.87
N GLU A 55 -11.18 2.85 -4.99
CA GLU A 55 -12.55 2.50 -5.39
C GLU A 55 -13.28 3.64 -6.09
N LEU A 56 -13.00 4.90 -5.71
CA LEU A 56 -13.53 6.07 -6.40
C LEU A 56 -12.88 6.27 -7.79
N LEU A 57 -11.60 5.95 -7.93
CA LEU A 57 -10.86 6.14 -9.17
C LEU A 57 -11.19 5.08 -10.22
N LEU A 58 -11.27 3.82 -9.80
CA LEU A 58 -11.37 2.66 -10.69
C LEU A 58 -12.83 2.24 -10.90
N ASP A 59 -13.08 1.61 -12.05
CA ASP A 59 -14.39 1.03 -12.35
C ASP A 59 -14.78 -0.01 -11.29
N PRO A 60 -16.06 -0.07 -10.87
CA PRO A 60 -16.52 -0.96 -9.82
C PRO A 60 -16.11 -2.43 -10.04
N GLY A 61 -15.49 -3.03 -9.03
CA GLY A 61 -15.07 -4.44 -9.06
C GLY A 61 -13.83 -4.74 -9.93
N SER A 62 -13.21 -3.73 -10.54
CA SER A 62 -12.02 -3.93 -11.40
C SER A 62 -10.70 -4.03 -10.63
N PHE A 63 -10.66 -3.59 -9.36
CA PHE A 63 -9.41 -3.49 -8.62
C PHE A 63 -8.82 -4.86 -8.24
N ASN A 64 -7.59 -5.08 -8.68
CA ASN A 64 -6.76 -6.23 -8.37
C ASN A 64 -5.56 -5.77 -7.53
N GLU A 65 -5.63 -6.02 -6.22
CA GLU A 65 -4.57 -5.61 -5.29
C GLU A 65 -3.31 -6.47 -5.43
N VAL A 66 -2.15 -5.82 -5.44
CA VAL A 66 -0.82 -6.42 -5.52
C VAL A 66 -0.11 -6.26 -4.18
N GLU A 67 0.44 -7.36 -3.67
CA GLU A 67 1.22 -7.40 -2.42
C GLU A 67 0.48 -6.88 -1.17
N GLN A 68 -0.81 -7.19 -1.06
CA GLN A 68 -1.66 -6.86 0.10
C GLN A 68 -1.01 -7.22 1.45
N LEU A 69 -0.38 -8.41 1.53
CA LEU A 69 0.14 -8.96 2.77
C LEU A 69 1.60 -8.59 3.08
N ARG A 70 2.23 -7.71 2.29
CA ARG A 70 3.62 -7.29 2.55
C ARG A 70 3.72 -6.50 3.86
N ARG A 71 4.80 -6.73 4.60
CA ARG A 71 5.16 -6.07 5.88
C ARG A 71 6.64 -5.67 5.84
N HIS A 72 7.03 -4.62 6.55
CA HIS A 72 8.44 -4.29 6.69
C HIS A 72 9.20 -5.34 7.51
N ARG A 73 10.51 -5.43 7.26
CA ARG A 73 11.46 -6.28 7.99
C ARG A 73 12.39 -5.49 8.91
N ALA A 74 12.23 -4.16 8.96
CA ALA A 74 13.03 -3.29 9.80
C ALA A 74 12.97 -3.67 11.29
N THR A 75 14.09 -3.47 11.96
CA THR A 75 14.31 -3.72 13.39
C THR A 75 14.90 -2.47 14.03
N GLY A 76 14.61 -2.25 15.31
CA GLY A 76 15.06 -1.07 16.05
C GLY A 76 13.96 0.00 16.11
N PHE A 77 14.11 0.92 17.07
CA PHE A 77 13.11 1.95 17.37
C PHE A 77 11.69 1.41 17.66
N GLY A 78 11.58 0.16 18.09
CA GLY A 78 10.30 -0.50 18.37
C GLY A 78 9.49 -0.90 17.13
N LEU A 79 10.04 -0.76 15.91
CA LEU A 79 9.34 -1.12 14.68
C LEU A 79 9.00 -2.61 14.62
N GLU A 80 9.82 -3.48 15.21
CA GLU A 80 9.57 -4.91 15.27
C GLU A 80 8.23 -5.27 15.92
N ALA A 81 7.74 -4.44 16.84
CA ALA A 81 6.47 -4.63 17.54
C ALA A 81 5.23 -4.24 16.70
N LYS A 82 5.41 -3.45 15.64
CA LYS A 82 4.30 -2.92 14.84
C LYS A 82 4.58 -3.13 13.36
N LYS A 83 4.13 -4.27 12.83
CA LYS A 83 4.28 -4.62 11.40
C LYS A 83 2.89 -4.68 10.73
N PRO A 84 2.24 -3.57 10.38
CA PRO A 84 0.94 -3.63 9.72
C PRO A 84 1.08 -4.27 8.32
N TYR A 85 0.06 -5.00 7.87
CA TYR A 85 -0.05 -5.39 6.47
C TYR A 85 -0.08 -4.16 5.56
N THR A 86 0.24 -4.35 4.28
CA THR A 86 0.39 -3.32 3.24
C THR A 86 1.58 -2.36 3.42
N ASP A 87 2.18 -2.30 4.61
CA ASP A 87 3.26 -1.36 4.99
C ASP A 87 2.95 0.13 4.69
N GLY A 88 1.66 0.48 4.66
CA GLY A 88 1.19 1.86 4.47
C GLY A 88 1.06 2.31 3.02
N VAL A 89 1.05 1.39 2.07
CA VAL A 89 0.68 1.68 0.67
C VAL A 89 -0.18 0.56 0.09
N ILE A 90 -1.27 0.96 -0.54
CA ILE A 90 -2.12 0.07 -1.34
C ILE A 90 -1.67 0.19 -2.79
N THR A 91 -1.41 -0.94 -3.45
CA THR A 91 -0.93 -0.98 -4.84
C THR A 91 -1.73 -1.99 -5.62
N GLY A 92 -1.98 -1.73 -6.89
CA GLY A 92 -2.66 -2.68 -7.75
C GLY A 92 -2.98 -2.09 -9.11
N TRP A 93 -3.89 -2.73 -9.81
CA TRP A 93 -4.36 -2.29 -11.11
C TRP A 93 -5.85 -2.58 -11.24
N GLY A 94 -6.51 -1.90 -12.17
CA GLY A 94 -7.90 -2.12 -12.52
C GLY A 94 -8.19 -1.44 -13.83
N THR A 95 -9.42 -0.94 -13.99
CA THR A 95 -9.81 -0.18 -15.18
C THR A 95 -10.36 1.19 -14.82
N VAL A 96 -10.19 2.15 -15.72
CA VAL A 96 -10.89 3.44 -15.71
C VAL A 96 -11.52 3.60 -17.08
N GLU A 97 -12.85 3.67 -17.15
CA GLU A 97 -13.60 3.67 -18.41
C GLU A 97 -13.19 2.48 -19.30
N GLY A 98 -13.05 1.29 -18.68
CA GLY A 98 -12.65 0.04 -19.34
C GLY A 98 -11.17 -0.05 -19.74
N ARG A 99 -10.34 0.97 -19.48
CA ARG A 99 -8.91 0.99 -19.86
C ARG A 99 -8.05 0.61 -18.66
N THR A 100 -7.10 -0.30 -18.84
CA THR A 100 -6.19 -0.73 -17.76
C THR A 100 -5.40 0.45 -17.20
N VAL A 101 -5.42 0.59 -15.88
CA VAL A 101 -4.66 1.60 -15.13
C VAL A 101 -4.02 0.94 -13.91
N PHE A 102 -2.76 1.29 -13.67
CA PHE A 102 -2.02 0.92 -12.47
C PHE A 102 -2.11 2.04 -11.44
N VAL A 103 -2.18 1.69 -10.16
CA VAL A 103 -2.35 2.66 -9.08
C VAL A 103 -1.54 2.29 -7.85
N TYR A 104 -0.99 3.30 -7.17
CA TYR A 104 -0.62 3.20 -5.76
C TYR A 104 -1.17 4.36 -4.94
N ALA A 105 -1.58 4.06 -3.72
CA ALA A 105 -2.16 5.01 -2.79
C ALA A 105 -1.49 4.91 -1.42
N HIS A 106 -0.94 6.02 -0.95
CA HIS A 106 -0.37 6.10 0.39
C HIS A 106 -1.48 6.09 1.44
N ASP A 107 -1.36 5.23 2.46
CA ASP A 107 -2.31 5.16 3.57
C ASP A 107 -1.76 5.91 4.79
N PHE A 108 -2.23 7.16 4.96
CA PHE A 108 -1.81 8.02 6.06
C PHE A 108 -2.08 7.41 7.46
N ARG A 109 -3.02 6.47 7.57
CA ARG A 109 -3.36 5.80 8.84
C ARG A 109 -2.22 4.91 9.33
N ILE A 110 -1.34 4.47 8.44
CA ILE A 110 -0.20 3.60 8.74
C ILE A 110 1.09 4.42 8.68
N PHE A 111 1.73 4.62 9.83
CA PHE A 111 2.97 5.41 9.97
C PHE A 111 2.92 6.81 9.33
N GLY A 112 1.74 7.45 9.26
CA GLY A 112 1.60 8.74 8.58
C GLY A 112 1.85 8.67 7.07
N GLY A 113 1.69 7.50 6.45
CA GLY A 113 2.02 7.26 5.05
C GLY A 113 3.53 7.32 4.77
N ALA A 114 4.38 7.27 5.80
CA ALA A 114 5.82 7.37 5.65
C ALA A 114 6.40 6.15 4.92
N LEU A 115 7.20 6.44 3.90
CA LEU A 115 7.81 5.44 3.03
C LEU A 115 8.98 4.74 3.73
N GLY A 116 8.86 3.43 3.89
CA GLY A 116 9.94 2.51 4.27
C GLY A 116 10.38 1.63 3.11
N GLU A 117 11.25 0.66 3.37
CA GLU A 117 11.79 -0.25 2.34
C GLU A 117 10.70 -1.11 1.69
N ALA A 118 9.85 -1.74 2.51
CA ALA A 118 8.81 -2.65 2.01
C ALA A 118 7.71 -1.88 1.25
N HIS A 119 7.31 -0.72 1.78
CA HIS A 119 6.46 0.25 1.10
C HIS A 119 7.00 0.63 -0.29
N ALA A 120 8.27 1.05 -0.37
CA ALA A 120 8.90 1.42 -1.63
C ALA A 120 8.96 0.24 -2.61
N THR A 121 9.24 -0.97 -2.11
CA THR A 121 9.28 -2.19 -2.93
C THR A 121 7.93 -2.47 -3.60
N LYS A 122 6.80 -2.23 -2.92
CA LYS A 122 5.47 -2.34 -3.54
C LYS A 122 5.30 -1.35 -4.69
N ILE A 123 5.72 -0.09 -4.46
CA ILE A 123 5.63 0.97 -5.47
C ILE A 123 6.53 0.63 -6.66
N HIS A 124 7.77 0.21 -6.44
CA HIS A 124 8.68 -0.23 -7.51
C HIS A 124 8.04 -1.30 -8.37
N LYS A 125 7.44 -2.32 -7.74
CA LYS A 125 6.77 -3.40 -8.44
C LYS A 125 5.59 -2.92 -9.29
N ILE A 126 4.74 -2.04 -8.76
CA ILE A 126 3.58 -1.58 -9.53
C ILE A 126 3.99 -0.67 -10.70
N MET A 127 5.04 0.14 -10.52
CA MET A 127 5.64 0.93 -11.59
C MET A 127 6.24 0.03 -12.68
N ASP A 128 6.99 -1.00 -12.29
CA ASP A 128 7.58 -1.96 -13.24
C ASP A 128 6.50 -2.71 -14.02
N MET A 129 5.41 -3.09 -13.36
CA MET A 129 4.24 -3.71 -14.02
C MET A 129 3.55 -2.74 -14.99
N ALA A 130 3.38 -1.47 -14.61
CA ALA A 130 2.77 -0.45 -15.47
C ALA A 130 3.58 -0.22 -16.74
N ILE A 131 4.91 -0.09 -16.60
CA ILE A 131 5.85 0.07 -17.72
C ILE A 131 5.80 -1.16 -18.62
N ALA A 132 5.83 -2.37 -18.04
CA ALA A 132 5.78 -3.62 -18.82
C ALA A 132 4.45 -3.79 -19.59
N ALA A 133 3.34 -3.33 -19.01
CA ALA A 133 2.02 -3.37 -19.64
C ALA A 133 1.80 -2.23 -20.65
N GLY A 134 2.65 -1.19 -20.65
CA GLY A 134 2.42 0.02 -21.45
C GLY A 134 1.17 0.79 -21.04
N ALA A 135 0.80 0.74 -19.75
CA ALA A 135 -0.45 1.30 -19.23
C ALA A 135 -0.20 2.49 -18.29
N PRO A 136 -1.16 3.43 -18.17
CA PRO A 136 -1.04 4.57 -17.26
C PRO A 136 -0.82 4.16 -15.80
N LEU A 137 -0.07 5.00 -15.09
CA LEU A 137 0.17 4.90 -13.67
C LEU A 137 -0.41 6.12 -12.95
N VAL A 138 -1.24 5.89 -11.93
CA VAL A 138 -1.80 6.93 -11.06
C VAL A 138 -1.23 6.79 -9.65
N SER A 139 -0.64 7.86 -9.12
CA SER A 139 -0.21 7.94 -7.73
C SER A 139 -1.17 8.78 -6.90
N LEU A 140 -1.63 8.24 -5.77
CA LEU A 140 -2.51 8.94 -4.83
C LEU A 140 -1.70 9.27 -3.56
N ASN A 141 -1.23 10.52 -3.48
CA ASN A 141 -0.20 10.95 -2.54
C ASN A 141 -0.80 11.55 -1.25
N ASP A 142 -0.53 10.92 -0.10
CA ASP A 142 -0.92 11.35 1.25
C ASP A 142 0.05 10.72 2.28
N GLY A 143 1.25 11.28 2.40
CA GLY A 143 2.33 10.72 3.22
C GLY A 143 3.32 11.75 3.75
N ALA A 144 3.83 11.50 4.96
CA ALA A 144 4.72 12.41 5.70
C ALA A 144 6.18 12.41 5.23
N GLY A 145 6.52 11.73 4.13
CA GLY A 145 7.89 11.64 3.62
C GLY A 145 8.57 10.32 3.97
N ALA A 146 9.86 10.35 4.32
CA ALA A 146 10.63 9.14 4.65
C ALA A 146 10.32 8.62 6.06
N ARG A 147 10.26 7.30 6.23
CA ARG A 147 10.22 6.67 7.55
C ARG A 147 11.61 6.72 8.18
N ILE A 148 11.85 7.74 9.00
CA ILE A 148 13.17 8.06 9.59
C ILE A 148 13.79 6.85 10.31
N GLN A 149 12.96 6.03 10.97
CA GLN A 149 13.38 4.85 11.73
C GLN A 149 14.03 3.77 10.85
N GLU A 150 13.76 3.74 9.55
CA GLU A 150 14.40 2.83 8.58
C GLU A 150 15.63 3.43 7.90
N GLY A 151 15.94 4.71 8.17
CA GLY A 151 17.15 5.38 7.73
C GLY A 151 17.35 5.35 6.21
N VAL A 152 18.56 4.96 5.79
CA VAL A 152 18.99 4.99 4.39
C VAL A 152 18.17 4.08 3.47
N SER A 153 17.54 3.03 4.01
CA SER A 153 16.68 2.13 3.23
C SER A 153 15.45 2.86 2.67
N ALA A 154 14.88 3.81 3.43
CA ALA A 154 13.79 4.65 2.95
C ALA A 154 14.25 5.58 1.81
N LEU A 155 15.47 6.13 1.91
CA LEU A 155 16.04 7.01 0.87
C LEU A 155 16.38 6.24 -0.41
N ALA A 156 16.93 5.04 -0.29
CA ALA A 156 17.13 4.14 -1.43
C ALA A 156 15.78 3.77 -2.08
N GLY A 157 14.74 3.58 -1.28
CA GLY A 157 13.36 3.41 -1.74
C GLY A 157 12.89 4.57 -2.63
N TYR A 158 13.11 5.82 -2.20
CA TYR A 158 12.83 7.00 -3.02
C TYR A 158 13.64 7.02 -4.33
N GLY A 159 14.95 6.76 -4.26
CA GLY A 159 15.80 6.73 -5.45
C GLY A 159 15.31 5.73 -6.51
N GLY A 160 14.85 4.56 -6.07
CA GLY A 160 14.26 3.55 -6.96
C GLY A 160 12.92 3.98 -7.57
N ILE A 161 12.14 4.83 -6.89
CA ILE A 161 10.92 5.45 -7.45
C ILE A 161 11.30 6.50 -8.49
N PHE A 162 12.23 7.42 -8.17
CA PHE A 162 12.62 8.49 -9.10
C PHE A 162 13.20 7.92 -10.40
N GLN A 163 14.09 6.92 -10.30
CA GLN A 163 14.65 6.26 -11.47
C GLN A 163 13.56 5.69 -12.39
N ARG A 164 12.49 5.12 -11.82
CA ARG A 164 11.36 4.59 -12.60
C ARG A 164 10.51 5.70 -13.21
N ASN A 165 10.26 6.79 -12.48
CA ASN A 165 9.54 7.95 -13.04
C ASN A 165 10.27 8.49 -14.26
N THR A 166 11.59 8.69 -14.16
CA THR A 166 12.40 9.18 -15.28
C THR A 166 12.41 8.21 -16.46
N ARG A 167 12.52 6.89 -16.21
CA ARG A 167 12.50 5.88 -17.28
C ARG A 167 11.12 5.76 -17.96
N ALA A 168 10.05 6.02 -17.22
CA ALA A 168 8.68 6.00 -17.71
C ALA A 168 8.25 7.33 -18.37
N SER A 169 9.02 8.40 -18.18
CA SER A 169 8.71 9.73 -18.71
C SER A 169 8.67 9.71 -20.24
N GLY A 170 7.52 10.11 -20.79
CA GLY A 170 7.24 10.03 -22.23
C GLY A 170 6.92 8.62 -22.76
N VAL A 171 6.88 7.59 -21.91
CA VAL A 171 6.58 6.20 -22.28
C VAL A 171 5.18 5.77 -21.86
N ILE A 172 4.83 5.96 -20.58
CA ILE A 172 3.47 5.76 -20.07
C ILE A 172 2.96 7.06 -19.44
N PRO A 173 1.64 7.34 -19.48
CA PRO A 173 1.09 8.47 -18.73
C PRO A 173 1.29 8.27 -17.22
N GLN A 174 1.90 9.25 -16.56
CA GLN A 174 2.12 9.27 -15.12
C GLN A 174 1.30 10.42 -14.53
N ILE A 175 0.36 10.11 -13.63
CA ILE A 175 -0.56 11.10 -13.05
C ILE A 175 -0.40 11.05 -11.53
N SER A 176 -0.09 12.20 -10.93
CA SER A 176 0.01 12.32 -9.48
C SER A 176 -1.12 13.18 -8.91
N VAL A 177 -1.85 12.62 -7.94
CA VAL A 177 -2.98 13.26 -7.27
C VAL A 177 -2.59 13.56 -5.82
N MET A 178 -2.60 14.83 -5.46
CA MET A 178 -2.22 15.31 -4.14
C MET A 178 -3.43 15.34 -3.21
N LEU A 179 -3.51 14.39 -2.29
CA LEU A 179 -4.66 14.20 -1.38
C LEU A 179 -4.32 14.47 0.09
N GLY A 180 -3.09 14.94 0.33
CA GLY A 180 -2.58 15.31 1.63
C GLY A 180 -1.11 15.69 1.57
N PRO A 181 -0.38 15.58 2.71
CA PRO A 181 1.04 15.88 2.73
C PRO A 181 1.81 15.08 1.69
N CYS A 182 2.79 15.73 1.08
CA CYS A 182 3.82 15.09 0.28
C CYS A 182 5.12 15.86 0.55
N ALA A 183 5.77 15.47 1.64
CA ALA A 183 6.84 16.26 2.23
C ALA A 183 8.24 15.73 1.84
N GLY A 184 9.19 16.66 1.71
CA GLY A 184 10.59 16.37 1.45
C GLY A 184 10.80 15.65 0.13
N GLY A 185 11.62 14.59 0.12
CA GLY A 185 11.95 13.83 -1.08
C GLY A 185 10.72 13.25 -1.81
N ALA A 186 9.61 13.00 -1.12
CA ALA A 186 8.39 12.48 -1.72
C ALA A 186 7.85 13.36 -2.86
N ALA A 187 8.05 14.68 -2.75
CA ALA A 187 7.55 15.65 -3.72
C ALA A 187 8.26 15.58 -5.09
N TYR A 188 9.45 14.96 -5.17
CA TYR A 188 10.16 14.84 -6.44
C TYR A 188 9.52 13.82 -7.39
N SER A 189 8.85 12.77 -6.88
CA SER A 189 8.19 11.81 -7.77
C SER A 189 7.03 12.44 -8.55
N PRO A 190 6.09 13.19 -7.93
CA PRO A 190 5.06 13.93 -8.67
C PRO A 190 5.58 15.02 -9.63
N ALA A 191 6.84 15.43 -9.50
CA ALA A 191 7.43 16.46 -10.35
C ALA A 191 8.11 15.92 -11.62
N LEU A 192 8.32 14.60 -11.71
CA LEU A 192 9.01 13.88 -12.80
C LEU A 192 8.02 13.25 -13.78
#